data_AF-U2NS67-F1
#
_entry.id   AF-U2NS67-F1
#
_cell.length_a   1.000
_cell.length_b   1.000
_cell.length_c   1.000
_cell.angle_alpha   90.00
_cell.angle_beta   90.00
_cell.angle_gamma   90.00
#
_symmetry.space_group_name_H-M   'P 1'
#
loop_
_entity.id
_entity.type
_entity.pdbx_description
1 polymer ?
#
loop_
_entity_poly.entity_id
_entity_poly.type
_entity_poly.pdbx_seq_one_letter_code
_entity_poly.pdbx_strand_id
1 'polypeptide(L)'
;MSIKRERLKVYDMTCTSCESRVERSIKKLNGVLNVKANYTRQSAIVEYDEDLCSIRKIKTSIRNAGYSTEKSNGYKIIGLLIIVTAIVLLGLNTSGFDMDSKLNNASYAVLFIVGIFTSIHCVGMCGGIMLSQSLLKESKNKFQSMQPAMLYNLGRVISYTILGGIVGAIGSVFSLSIMAKAALQIFAGIFMVMMGFNMAGFSIFRRFNLKLPSFACNNKNKSRTPFLVGLLNGLMPCGPLQTMQLFALGTGSAVKGALSMFIFSLGTVPLMLTFGAISGLLSKSYTKKILKFSGIFIVVLGLIMGNRGLSLAGISINPLNLLSSKIEEIKTTNGEVSSSTNNKSSASSDSSNKATLENGVQILKMTASSRGYTPSVAYIEKGTPVKLIVDGKQLNSCNSTLVIPSLNEQLKLKSGENILEFTPGSKDIKFSCWMGMIGGTIKVVDDLDSISGTSGDSSGDTSSESASQEIKPSIYGNDISKVSTDRLVKKAQTSDKNQDITIKGIGYEIDPLIIVINKGINTNLSLDLNSFDNPENDFFIKDMYTGDLVKEFAGKKGVIELQFTIDSSGPYGIFYDGQLLGLIESVTDMNSANLEEIRNKYIR
;
A
#
# COMPACT_ATOMS: atom_id res chain seq x y z
N MET A 1 61.83 -10.95 15.12
CA MET A 1 60.80 -10.12 14.44
C MET A 1 60.60 -10.65 13.04
N SER A 2 59.84 -11.73 12.93
CA SER A 2 59.33 -12.21 11.65
C SER A 2 58.07 -11.42 11.31
N ILE A 3 58.24 -10.29 10.61
CA ILE A 3 57.11 -9.44 10.19
C ILE A 3 56.44 -10.09 8.99
N LYS A 4 55.17 -10.45 9.15
CA LYS A 4 54.36 -11.06 8.10
C LYS A 4 53.20 -10.16 7.68
N ARG A 5 52.95 -10.13 6.38
CA ARG A 5 51.82 -9.44 5.76
C ARG A 5 50.83 -10.46 5.21
N GLU A 6 49.64 -10.51 5.77
CA GLU A 6 48.63 -11.49 5.35
C GLU A 6 47.28 -10.85 5.02
N ARG A 7 46.63 -11.35 3.97
CA ARG A 7 45.27 -10.94 3.59
C ARG A 7 44.26 -11.93 4.17
N LEU A 8 43.52 -11.47 5.17
CA LEU A 8 42.44 -12.23 5.79
C LEU A 8 41.10 -11.91 5.15
N LYS A 9 40.26 -12.94 4.96
CA LYS A 9 38.85 -12.74 4.63
C LYS A 9 38.07 -12.35 5.88
N VAL A 10 37.34 -11.25 5.77
CA VAL A 10 36.49 -10.71 6.82
C VAL A 10 35.11 -10.47 6.21
N TYR A 11 34.20 -11.37 6.50
CA TYR A 11 32.84 -11.38 6.00
C TYR A 11 31.91 -10.53 6.89
N ASP A 12 30.81 -10.08 6.29
CA ASP A 12 29.74 -9.29 6.90
C ASP A 12 30.10 -7.84 7.27
N MET A 13 31.17 -7.29 6.69
CA MET A 13 31.38 -5.84 6.70
C MET A 13 30.42 -5.17 5.72
N THR A 14 29.71 -4.12 6.13
CA THR A 14 28.71 -3.44 5.29
C THR A 14 29.02 -1.97 5.03
N CYS A 15 29.91 -1.35 5.79
CA CYS A 15 30.25 0.07 5.65
C CYS A 15 31.68 0.41 6.09
N THR A 16 32.10 1.66 5.88
CA THR A 16 33.41 2.19 6.31
C THR A 16 33.58 2.23 7.84
N SER A 17 32.49 2.40 8.59
CA SER A 17 32.53 2.26 10.06
C SER A 17 32.81 0.81 10.48
N CYS A 18 32.39 -0.19 9.68
CA CYS A 18 32.76 -1.59 9.92
C CYS A 18 34.26 -1.81 9.70
N GLU A 19 34.85 -1.21 8.66
CA GLU A 19 36.29 -1.24 8.42
C GLU A 19 37.04 -0.68 9.63
N SER A 20 36.67 0.53 10.07
CA SER A 20 37.28 1.21 11.22
C SER A 20 37.19 0.38 12.50
N ARG A 21 36.08 -0.36 12.70
CA ARG A 21 35.87 -1.22 13.87
C ARG A 21 36.79 -2.45 13.84
N VAL A 22 36.89 -3.12 12.70
CA VAL A 22 37.79 -4.27 12.49
C VAL A 22 39.25 -3.82 12.66
N GLU A 23 39.64 -2.70 12.05
CA GLU A 23 40.97 -2.14 12.21
C GLU A 23 41.29 -1.83 13.67
N ARG A 24 40.38 -1.19 14.40
CA ARG A 24 40.57 -0.86 15.82
C ARG A 24 40.69 -2.12 16.69
N SER A 25 39.93 -3.18 16.41
CA SER A 25 40.02 -4.42 17.18
C SER A 25 41.33 -5.17 16.95
N ILE A 26 41.83 -5.16 15.71
CA ILE A 26 43.08 -5.82 15.35
C ILE A 26 44.28 -5.01 15.86
N LYS A 27 44.25 -3.67 15.78
CA LYS A 27 45.31 -2.79 16.32
C LYS A 27 45.50 -2.89 17.84
N LYS A 28 44.50 -3.34 18.60
CA LYS A 28 44.61 -3.55 20.06
C LYS A 28 45.44 -4.79 20.42
N LEU A 29 45.75 -5.65 19.45
CA LEU A 29 46.55 -6.86 19.71
C LEU A 29 48.03 -6.51 19.77
N ASN A 30 48.71 -7.02 20.80
CA ASN A 30 50.17 -6.92 20.89
C ASN A 30 50.82 -7.68 19.73
N GLY A 31 51.80 -7.07 19.07
CA GLY A 31 52.46 -7.60 17.87
C GLY A 31 51.84 -7.20 16.53
N VAL A 32 50.76 -6.42 16.48
CA VAL A 32 50.22 -5.88 15.21
C VAL A 32 50.84 -4.52 14.89
N LEU A 33 51.45 -4.39 13.71
CA LEU A 33 52.09 -3.16 13.25
C LEU A 33 51.11 -2.29 12.45
N ASN A 34 50.37 -2.91 11.52
CA ASN A 34 49.46 -2.19 10.65
C ASN A 34 48.25 -3.06 10.26
N VAL A 35 47.12 -2.42 10.00
CA VAL A 35 45.93 -3.09 9.49
C VAL A 35 45.11 -2.14 8.64
N LYS A 36 44.63 -2.66 7.50
CA LYS A 36 43.73 -1.97 6.60
C LYS A 36 42.59 -2.89 6.18
N ALA A 37 41.38 -2.57 6.60
CA ALA A 37 40.18 -3.32 6.25
C ALA A 37 39.52 -2.75 4.99
N ASN A 38 38.81 -3.60 4.25
CA ASN A 38 38.06 -3.21 3.06
C ASN A 38 36.71 -3.95 3.01
N TYR A 39 35.61 -3.24 3.23
CA TYR A 39 34.26 -3.80 3.23
C TYR A 39 33.84 -4.24 1.83
N THR A 40 34.24 -3.52 0.78
CA THR A 40 33.89 -3.88 -0.61
C THR A 40 34.49 -5.24 -0.99
N ARG A 41 35.72 -5.52 -0.56
CA ARG A 41 36.48 -6.76 -0.84
C ARG A 41 36.29 -7.85 0.22
N GLN A 42 35.59 -7.55 1.32
CA GLN A 42 35.40 -8.46 2.47
C GLN A 42 36.75 -9.02 2.96
N SER A 43 37.73 -8.14 3.15
CA SER A 43 39.09 -8.54 3.54
C SER A 43 39.78 -7.50 4.40
N ALA A 44 40.70 -7.94 5.25
CA ALA A 44 41.64 -7.09 5.96
C ALA A 44 43.08 -7.51 5.64
N ILE A 45 43.94 -6.55 5.32
CA ILE A 45 45.38 -6.76 5.18
C ILE A 45 45.99 -6.42 6.53
N VAL A 46 46.68 -7.37 7.16
CA VAL A 46 47.28 -7.21 8.49
C VAL A 46 48.79 -7.45 8.37
N GLU A 47 49.57 -6.54 8.94
CA GLU A 47 51.02 -6.64 9.11
C GLU A 47 51.28 -6.85 10.60
N TYR A 48 51.83 -8.01 10.96
CA TYR A 48 52.02 -8.41 12.35
C TYR A 48 53.32 -9.21 12.53
N ASP A 49 53.87 -9.18 13.74
CA ASP A 49 55.01 -9.98 14.15
C ASP A 49 54.53 -11.37 14.59
N GLU A 50 54.96 -12.42 13.88
CA GLU A 50 54.58 -13.80 14.18
C GLU A 50 55.04 -14.27 15.56
N ASP A 51 56.10 -13.68 16.10
CA ASP A 51 56.66 -14.02 17.40
C ASP A 51 55.74 -13.55 18.55
N LEU A 52 54.94 -12.50 18.31
CA LEU A 52 54.10 -11.83 19.32
C LEU A 52 52.59 -12.06 19.09
N CYS A 53 52.16 -12.23 17.84
CA CYS A 53 50.76 -12.35 17.46
C CYS A 53 50.53 -13.49 16.48
N SER A 54 49.51 -14.31 16.72
CA SER A 54 49.16 -15.42 15.81
C SER A 54 47.92 -15.12 14.99
N ILE A 55 47.84 -15.72 13.80
CA ILE A 55 46.68 -15.60 12.92
C ILE A 55 45.36 -16.02 13.60
N ARG A 56 45.43 -16.99 14.53
CA ARG A 56 44.27 -17.42 15.34
C ARG A 56 43.81 -16.31 16.28
N LYS A 57 44.73 -15.60 16.95
CA LYS A 57 44.40 -14.44 17.81
C LYS A 57 43.75 -13.32 17.00
N ILE A 58 44.26 -13.05 15.79
CA ILE A 58 43.68 -12.05 14.87
C ILE A 58 42.26 -12.46 14.45
N LYS A 59 42.05 -13.72 14.01
CA LYS A 59 40.71 -14.23 13.65
C LYS A 59 39.74 -14.19 14.84
N THR A 60 40.20 -14.51 16.05
CA THR A 60 39.40 -14.39 17.27
C THR A 60 39.05 -12.94 17.59
N SER A 61 39.98 -11.99 17.43
CA SER A 61 39.68 -10.56 17.58
C SER A 61 38.61 -10.09 16.58
N ILE A 62 38.68 -10.55 15.33
CA ILE A 62 37.67 -10.25 14.28
C ILE A 62 36.30 -10.82 14.67
N ARG A 63 36.24 -12.07 15.16
CA ARG A 63 34.99 -12.67 15.66
C ARG A 63 34.44 -11.93 16.87
N ASN A 64 35.31 -11.57 17.82
CA ASN A 64 34.96 -10.77 18.98
C ASN A 64 34.49 -9.37 18.58
N ALA A 65 34.97 -8.82 17.46
CA ALA A 65 34.47 -7.55 16.90
C ALA A 65 33.09 -7.69 16.24
N GLY A 66 32.60 -8.91 15.97
CA GLY A 66 31.27 -9.21 15.42
C GLY A 66 31.27 -9.63 13.96
N TYR A 67 32.42 -9.94 13.37
CA TYR A 67 32.56 -10.26 11.95
C TYR A 67 32.97 -11.73 11.74
N SER A 68 32.59 -12.31 10.61
CA SER A 68 32.92 -13.71 10.31
C SER A 68 34.23 -13.82 9.53
N THR A 69 35.01 -14.85 9.80
CA THR A 69 36.21 -15.20 9.00
C THR A 69 35.96 -16.37 8.05
N GLU A 70 34.73 -16.90 8.06
CA GLU A 70 34.29 -18.08 7.32
C GLU A 70 33.09 -17.75 6.41
N LYS A 71 33.00 -18.44 5.28
CA LYS A 71 31.96 -18.22 4.26
C LYS A 71 30.63 -18.82 4.75
N SER A 72 29.56 -18.01 4.76
CA SER A 72 28.21 -18.47 5.12
C SER A 72 27.57 -19.27 3.98
N ASN A 73 26.90 -20.38 4.30
CA ASN A 73 26.14 -21.20 3.34
C ASN A 73 24.91 -20.49 2.74
N GLY A 74 24.54 -20.90 1.51
CA GLY A 74 23.56 -20.27 0.62
C GLY A 74 22.08 -20.48 0.97
N TYR A 75 21.76 -21.36 1.93
CA TYR A 75 20.37 -21.73 2.30
C TYR A 75 19.55 -20.59 2.94
N LYS A 76 20.19 -19.47 3.30
CA LYS A 76 19.52 -18.28 3.87
C LYS A 76 18.80 -17.41 2.84
N ILE A 77 19.01 -17.66 1.54
CA ILE A 77 18.39 -16.91 0.43
C ILE A 77 16.94 -17.39 0.20
N ILE A 78 16.65 -18.69 0.42
CA ILE A 78 15.30 -19.24 0.26
C ILE A 78 14.32 -18.66 1.31
N GLY A 79 14.73 -18.61 2.58
CA GLY A 79 13.90 -18.01 3.64
C GLY A 79 13.69 -16.50 3.43
N LEU A 80 14.65 -15.83 2.79
CA LEU A 80 14.56 -14.42 2.40
C LEU A 80 13.46 -14.21 1.35
N LEU A 81 13.41 -15.08 0.33
CA LEU A 81 12.44 -15.01 -0.77
C LEU A 81 11.01 -15.25 -0.27
N ILE A 82 10.83 -16.17 0.68
CA ILE A 82 9.51 -16.44 1.27
C ILE A 82 8.99 -15.21 2.03
N ILE A 83 9.85 -14.57 2.84
CA ILE A 83 9.47 -13.35 3.59
C ILE A 83 9.19 -12.18 2.64
N VAL A 84 10.00 -11.99 1.59
CA VAL A 84 9.74 -10.96 0.56
C VAL A 84 8.41 -11.20 -0.12
N THR A 85 8.12 -12.44 -0.52
CA THR A 85 6.88 -12.80 -1.21
C THR A 85 5.67 -12.57 -0.30
N ALA A 86 5.75 -12.96 0.97
CA ALA A 86 4.67 -12.71 1.93
C ALA A 86 4.41 -11.22 2.17
N ILE A 87 5.45 -10.39 2.31
CA ILE A 87 5.29 -8.95 2.53
C ILE A 87 4.80 -8.25 1.25
N VAL A 88 5.25 -8.68 0.07
CA VAL A 88 4.74 -8.16 -1.22
C VAL A 88 3.26 -8.52 -1.39
N LEU A 89 2.87 -9.75 -1.06
CA LEU A 89 1.48 -10.21 -1.14
C LEU A 89 0.58 -9.47 -0.15
N LEU A 90 1.07 -9.22 1.07
CA LEU A 90 0.40 -8.32 2.03
C LEU A 90 0.33 -6.88 1.50
N GLY A 91 1.41 -6.36 0.92
CA GLY A 91 1.46 -5.02 0.34
C GLY A 91 0.45 -4.81 -0.80
N LEU A 92 0.23 -5.84 -1.62
CA LEU A 92 -0.78 -5.85 -2.68
C LEU A 92 -2.21 -5.88 -2.12
N ASN A 93 -2.42 -6.53 -0.96
CA ASN A 93 -3.71 -6.57 -0.26
C ASN A 93 -3.96 -5.37 0.68
N THR A 94 -2.95 -4.55 1.00
CA THR A 94 -3.09 -3.35 1.86
C THR A 94 -3.58 -2.11 1.13
N SER A 95 -4.28 -2.27 0.00
CA SER A 95 -4.96 -1.20 -0.74
C SER A 95 -5.98 -0.40 0.08
N GLY A 96 -6.22 -0.74 1.35
CA GLY A 96 -7.12 -0.04 2.28
C GLY A 96 -6.50 0.88 3.34
N PHE A 97 -5.17 1.02 3.48
CA PHE A 97 -4.58 1.95 4.47
C PHE A 97 -4.34 3.35 3.86
N ASP A 98 -5.42 4.10 3.74
CA ASP A 98 -5.43 5.44 3.14
C ASP A 98 -4.89 6.49 4.14
N MET A 99 -3.56 6.53 4.29
CA MET A 99 -2.85 7.52 5.14
C MET A 99 -3.14 8.96 4.68
N ASP A 100 -3.42 9.13 3.38
CA ASP A 100 -3.72 10.40 2.73
C ASP A 100 -5.12 10.93 3.08
N SER A 101 -6.10 10.05 3.36
CA SER A 101 -7.44 10.46 3.82
C SER A 101 -7.42 11.15 5.18
N LYS A 102 -6.45 10.80 6.04
CA LYS A 102 -6.19 11.48 7.31
C LYS A 102 -5.39 12.78 7.13
N LEU A 103 -4.78 13.01 5.97
CA LEU A 103 -3.94 14.17 5.66
C LEU A 103 -4.69 15.34 5.02
N ASN A 104 -5.92 15.14 4.52
CA ASN A 104 -6.79 16.23 4.09
C ASN A 104 -7.24 17.06 5.30
N ASN A 105 -6.83 18.33 5.36
CA ASN A 105 -6.92 19.16 6.58
C ASN A 105 -6.23 18.52 7.81
N ALA A 106 -5.15 17.76 7.60
CA ALA A 106 -4.36 17.26 8.72
C ALA A 106 -3.93 18.43 9.59
N SER A 107 -4.42 18.42 10.83
CA SER A 107 -3.83 19.24 11.87
C SER A 107 -2.36 18.86 12.00
N TYR A 108 -1.53 19.78 12.50
CA TYR A 108 -0.14 19.48 12.81
C TYR A 108 0.00 18.24 13.73
N ALA A 109 -1.03 17.93 14.53
CA ALA A 109 -1.08 16.70 15.32
C ALA A 109 -1.10 15.43 14.46
N VAL A 110 -1.84 15.41 13.34
CA VAL A 110 -1.83 14.26 12.42
C VAL A 110 -0.45 14.10 11.78
N LEU A 111 0.19 15.19 11.36
CA LEU A 111 1.55 15.14 10.80
C LEU A 111 2.57 14.59 11.80
N PHE A 112 2.42 14.94 13.08
CA PHE A 112 3.24 14.41 14.16
C PHE A 112 3.01 12.90 14.35
N ILE A 113 1.75 12.45 14.39
CA ILE A 113 1.39 11.03 14.51
C ILE A 113 1.89 10.22 13.32
N VAL A 114 1.70 10.73 12.10
CA VAL A 114 2.25 10.14 10.87
C VAL A 114 3.78 10.04 10.97
N GLY A 115 4.44 11.07 11.51
CA GLY A 115 5.86 11.03 11.86
C GLY A 115 6.20 9.88 12.80
N ILE A 116 5.46 9.71 13.91
CA ILE A 116 5.66 8.61 14.86
C ILE A 116 5.59 7.25 14.17
N PHE A 117 4.50 6.97 13.44
CA PHE A 117 4.33 5.68 12.76
C PHE A 117 5.36 5.45 11.66
N THR A 118 5.71 6.51 10.91
CA THR A 118 6.76 6.47 9.89
C THR A 118 8.13 6.14 10.48
N SER A 119 8.37 6.46 11.75
CA SER A 119 9.63 6.17 12.43
C SER A 119 10.00 4.69 12.42
N ILE A 120 9.02 3.78 12.35
CA ILE A 120 9.25 2.33 12.25
C ILE A 120 10.06 2.04 10.98
N HIS A 121 9.70 2.67 9.87
CA HIS A 121 10.47 2.62 8.63
C HIS A 121 11.84 3.29 8.77
N CYS A 122 11.91 4.45 9.43
CA CYS A 122 13.18 5.13 9.69
C CYS A 122 14.13 4.25 10.51
N VAL A 123 13.65 3.46 11.48
CA VAL A 123 14.49 2.51 12.25
C VAL A 123 15.08 1.45 11.34
N GLY A 124 14.29 0.96 10.38
CA GLY A 124 14.79 0.06 9.35
C GLY A 124 15.90 0.69 8.49
N MET A 125 15.60 1.82 7.85
CA MET A 125 16.50 2.42 6.85
C MET A 125 17.59 3.31 7.47
N CYS A 126 17.18 4.37 8.15
CA CYS A 126 18.07 5.37 8.75
C CYS A 126 18.74 4.86 10.04
N GLY A 127 18.15 3.87 10.72
CA GLY A 127 18.67 3.32 11.97
C GLY A 127 20.05 2.68 11.82
N GLY A 128 20.34 2.05 10.67
CA GLY A 128 21.67 1.51 10.38
C GLY A 128 22.75 2.58 10.22
N ILE A 129 22.40 3.70 9.59
CA ILE A 129 23.27 4.87 9.42
C ILE A 129 23.53 5.50 10.79
N MET A 130 22.48 5.78 11.56
CA MET A 130 22.59 6.33 12.91
C MET A 130 23.45 5.43 13.81
N LEU A 131 23.26 4.12 13.75
CA LEU A 131 24.07 3.16 14.49
C LEU A 131 25.54 3.19 14.06
N SER A 132 25.83 3.27 12.76
CA SER A 132 27.21 3.36 12.27
C SER A 132 27.94 4.61 12.77
N GLN A 133 27.21 5.70 13.06
CA GLN A 133 27.76 6.92 13.65
C GLN A 133 27.98 6.78 15.16
N SER A 134 27.08 6.10 15.86
CA SER A 134 27.21 5.80 17.30
C SER A 134 28.36 4.83 17.60
N LEU A 135 28.69 3.93 16.68
CA LEU A 135 29.78 2.96 16.84
C LEU A 135 31.20 3.55 16.72
N LEU A 136 31.34 4.81 16.27
CA LEU A 136 32.65 5.46 16.09
C LEU A 136 33.31 5.87 17.42
N LYS A 137 32.52 6.09 18.48
CA LYS A 137 32.94 6.62 19.79
C LYS A 137 32.76 5.54 20.88
N GLU A 138 33.85 5.02 21.45
CA GLU A 138 33.80 4.18 22.67
C GLU A 138 33.44 5.10 23.85
N SER A 139 32.20 5.03 24.33
CA SER A 139 31.73 5.86 25.45
C SER A 139 31.87 5.10 26.77
N LYS A 140 32.48 5.74 27.78
CA LYS A 140 32.53 5.24 29.16
C LYS A 140 31.24 5.54 29.95
N ASN A 141 30.39 6.48 29.49
CA ASN A 141 29.18 6.96 30.18
C ASN A 141 27.90 6.81 29.33
N LYS A 142 26.76 6.46 29.94
CA LYS A 142 25.46 6.29 29.25
C LYS A 142 25.02 7.54 28.47
N PHE A 143 25.23 8.74 29.01
CA PHE A 143 24.83 10.01 28.39
C PHE A 143 25.66 10.35 27.13
N GLN A 144 26.96 10.04 27.13
CA GLN A 144 27.83 10.20 25.95
C GLN A 144 27.51 9.19 24.83
N SER A 145 26.82 8.09 25.14
CA SER A 145 26.35 7.13 24.15
C SER A 145 25.15 7.63 23.34
N MET A 146 24.37 8.58 23.86
CA MET A 146 23.21 9.18 23.18
C MET A 146 23.55 10.41 22.34
N GLN A 147 24.69 11.05 22.61
CA GLN A 147 25.14 12.26 21.92
C GLN A 147 25.14 12.12 20.37
N PRO A 148 25.64 11.02 19.77
CA PRO A 148 25.61 10.86 18.31
C PRO A 148 24.19 10.76 17.74
N ALA A 149 23.27 10.11 18.45
CA ALA A 149 21.88 9.98 18.05
C ALA A 149 21.13 11.32 18.12
N MET A 150 21.39 12.13 19.15
CA MET A 150 20.82 13.48 19.26
C MET A 150 21.32 14.40 18.15
N LEU A 151 22.64 14.42 17.90
CA LEU A 151 23.23 15.23 16.83
C LEU A 151 22.70 14.81 15.44
N TYR A 152 22.57 13.52 15.20
CA TYR A 152 21.99 12.99 13.96
C TYR A 152 20.53 13.44 13.76
N ASN A 153 19.67 13.25 14.77
CA ASN A 153 18.26 13.64 14.66
C ASN A 153 18.08 15.16 14.56
N LEU A 154 18.92 15.94 15.25
CA LEU A 154 18.92 17.40 15.12
C LEU A 154 19.25 17.83 13.68
N GLY A 155 20.29 17.25 13.08
CA GLY A 155 20.62 17.49 11.68
C GLY A 155 19.46 17.10 10.74
N ARG A 156 18.78 15.98 11.01
CA ARG A 156 17.64 15.50 10.21
C ARG A 156 16.45 16.44 10.29
N VAL A 157 16.07 16.90 11.49
CA VAL A 157 14.96 17.84 11.68
C VAL A 157 15.23 19.14 10.93
N ILE A 158 16.44 19.69 11.06
CA ILE A 158 16.82 20.91 10.35
C ILE A 158 16.74 20.71 8.83
N SER A 159 17.29 19.60 8.33
CA SER A 159 17.29 19.27 6.91
C SER A 159 15.87 19.15 6.34
N TYR A 160 14.98 18.41 7.01
CA TYR A 160 13.60 18.19 6.56
C TYR A 160 12.82 19.51 6.58
N THR A 161 13.03 20.34 7.61
CA THR A 161 12.39 21.66 7.72
C THR A 161 12.81 22.59 6.58
N ILE A 162 14.12 22.69 6.30
CA ILE A 162 14.64 23.52 5.20
C ILE A 162 14.10 23.02 3.86
N LEU A 163 14.14 21.71 3.63
CA LEU A 163 13.67 21.12 2.38
C LEU A 163 12.17 21.28 2.20
N GLY A 164 11.38 21.15 3.27
CA GLY A 164 9.95 21.47 3.27
C GLY A 164 9.66 22.92 2.92
N GLY A 165 10.49 23.85 3.41
CA GLY A 165 10.38 25.26 3.06
C GLY A 165 10.67 25.52 1.58
N ILE A 166 11.75 24.94 1.05
CA ILE A 166 12.12 25.05 -0.36
C ILE A 166 11.02 24.46 -1.25
N VAL A 167 10.58 23.23 -0.96
CA VAL A 167 9.57 22.53 -1.75
C VAL A 167 8.22 23.23 -1.64
N GLY A 168 7.82 23.69 -0.45
CA GLY A 168 6.59 24.48 -0.28
C GLY A 168 6.64 25.82 -1.00
N ALA A 169 7.80 26.48 -1.08
CA ALA A 169 7.99 27.69 -1.88
C ALA A 169 7.86 27.39 -3.37
N ILE A 170 8.48 26.31 -3.87
CA ILE A 170 8.36 25.90 -5.27
C ILE A 170 6.89 25.63 -5.63
N GLY A 171 6.12 25.06 -4.71
CA GLY A 171 4.71 24.77 -4.89
C GLY A 171 3.80 25.99 -5.11
N SER A 172 4.28 27.20 -4.81
CA SER A 172 3.52 28.43 -5.11
C SER A 172 3.65 28.88 -6.56
N VAL A 173 4.65 28.36 -7.30
CA VAL A 173 4.98 28.77 -8.68
C VAL A 173 4.90 27.59 -9.66
N PHE A 174 5.11 26.36 -9.18
CA PHE A 174 5.20 25.15 -10.01
C PHE A 174 4.30 24.03 -9.50
N SER A 175 3.37 23.59 -10.34
CA SER A 175 2.80 22.24 -10.25
C SER A 175 3.69 21.30 -11.07
N LEU A 176 4.37 20.36 -10.40
CA LEU A 176 5.15 19.33 -11.12
C LEU A 176 4.21 18.54 -12.05
N SER A 177 4.63 18.35 -13.31
CA SER A 177 3.90 17.50 -14.25
C SER A 177 3.81 16.06 -13.72
N ILE A 178 2.76 15.34 -14.11
CA ILE A 178 2.53 13.94 -13.70
C ILE A 178 3.74 13.08 -14.08
N MET A 179 4.29 13.29 -15.28
CA MET A 179 5.47 12.57 -15.76
C MET A 179 6.71 12.85 -14.94
N ALA A 180 6.91 14.09 -14.47
CA ALA A 180 8.03 14.42 -13.58
C ALA A 180 7.88 13.74 -12.20
N LYS A 181 6.67 13.74 -11.62
CA LYS A 181 6.38 13.05 -10.36
C LYS A 181 6.58 11.53 -10.48
N ALA A 182 6.08 10.94 -11.56
CA ALA A 182 6.25 9.53 -11.89
C ALA A 182 7.73 9.16 -12.02
N ALA A 183 8.50 9.91 -12.81
CA ALA A 183 9.92 9.69 -13.01
C ALA A 183 10.73 9.75 -11.70
N LEU A 184 10.44 10.73 -10.84
CA LEU A 184 11.10 10.87 -9.53
C LEU A 184 10.79 9.68 -8.61
N GLN A 185 9.55 9.20 -8.58
CA GLN A 185 9.17 8.03 -7.77
C GLN A 185 9.78 6.74 -8.30
N ILE A 186 9.80 6.53 -9.63
CA ILE A 186 10.45 5.37 -10.26
C ILE A 186 11.95 5.36 -9.94
N PHE A 187 12.63 6.49 -10.15
CA PHE A 187 14.06 6.64 -9.86
C PHE A 187 14.36 6.34 -8.38
N ALA A 188 13.56 6.90 -7.47
CA ALA A 188 13.68 6.66 -6.05
C ALA A 188 13.42 5.19 -5.68
N GLY A 189 12.44 4.54 -6.32
CA GLY A 189 12.12 3.13 -6.12
C GLY A 189 13.30 2.24 -6.50
N ILE A 190 13.88 2.46 -7.67
CA ILE A 190 15.07 1.75 -8.17
C ILE A 190 16.25 1.96 -7.21
N PHE A 191 16.49 3.21 -6.77
CA PHE A 191 17.57 3.52 -5.83
C PHE A 191 17.39 2.80 -4.48
N MET A 192 16.16 2.79 -3.93
CA MET A 192 15.87 2.06 -2.69
C MET A 192 16.07 0.55 -2.85
N VAL A 193 15.67 -0.04 -3.97
CA VAL A 193 15.91 -1.48 -4.25
C VAL A 193 17.40 -1.78 -4.27
N MET A 194 18.21 -0.97 -4.97
CA MET A 194 19.67 -1.14 -5.00
C MET A 194 20.30 -1.03 -3.60
N MET A 195 19.87 -0.05 -2.81
CA MET A 195 20.36 0.15 -1.44
C MET A 195 19.93 -0.99 -0.50
N GLY A 196 18.71 -1.50 -0.63
CA GLY A 196 18.19 -2.61 0.15
C GLY A 196 18.98 -3.91 -0.10
N PHE A 197 19.28 -4.22 -1.37
CA PHE A 197 20.14 -5.36 -1.70
C PHE A 197 21.58 -5.21 -1.18
N ASN A 198 22.12 -3.99 -1.18
CA ASN A 198 23.42 -3.70 -0.58
C ASN A 198 23.43 -4.01 0.93
N MET A 199 22.42 -3.54 1.68
CA MET A 199 22.28 -3.82 3.11
C MET A 199 21.99 -5.29 3.42
N ALA A 200 21.25 -5.99 2.57
CA ALA A 200 21.02 -7.43 2.70
C ALA A 200 22.29 -8.28 2.50
N GLY A 201 23.35 -7.69 1.93
CA GLY A 201 24.68 -8.28 1.82
C GLY A 201 25.05 -8.83 0.44
N PHE A 202 24.30 -8.47 -0.61
CA PHE A 202 24.59 -8.89 -1.98
C PHE A 202 25.86 -8.20 -2.51
N SER A 203 26.74 -9.00 -3.11
CA SER A 203 28.09 -8.55 -3.50
C SER A 203 28.14 -7.57 -4.67
N ILE A 204 27.19 -7.69 -5.61
CA ILE A 204 27.08 -6.85 -6.81
C ILE A 204 26.87 -5.37 -6.44
N PHE A 205 25.99 -5.10 -5.47
CA PHE A 205 25.55 -3.74 -5.16
C PHE A 205 26.50 -2.96 -4.24
N ARG A 206 27.56 -3.60 -3.72
CA ARG A 206 28.57 -2.94 -2.85
C ARG A 206 29.45 -1.91 -3.56
N ARG A 207 29.49 -1.93 -4.90
CA ARG A 207 30.30 -0.99 -5.70
C ARG A 207 29.63 0.39 -5.89
N PHE A 208 28.32 0.48 -5.71
CA PHE A 208 27.51 1.67 -6.00
C PHE A 208 27.30 2.61 -4.80
N ASN A 209 28.14 2.54 -3.78
CA ASN A 209 28.02 3.47 -2.65
C ASN A 209 28.44 4.89 -3.08
N LEU A 210 27.52 5.86 -3.02
CA LEU A 210 27.86 7.28 -3.10
C LEU A 210 28.86 7.58 -1.97
N LYS A 211 30.13 7.75 -2.33
CA LYS A 211 31.12 8.29 -1.40
C LYS A 211 30.71 9.73 -1.12
N LEU A 212 30.58 10.06 0.15
CA LEU A 212 30.42 11.45 0.58
C LEU A 212 31.54 12.28 -0.07
N PRO A 213 31.22 13.46 -0.64
CA PRO A 213 32.23 14.27 -1.29
C PRO A 213 33.35 14.64 -0.32
N SER A 214 34.58 14.66 -0.82
CA SER A 214 35.81 14.90 -0.05
C SER A 214 35.73 16.11 0.90
N PHE A 215 35.06 17.19 0.47
CA PHE A 215 34.86 18.41 1.25
C PHE A 215 34.03 18.23 2.53
N ALA A 216 33.14 17.25 2.59
CA ALA A 216 32.41 16.88 3.81
C ALA A 216 33.25 16.01 4.79
N CYS A 217 34.30 15.35 4.27
CA CYS A 217 35.20 14.47 5.03
C CYS A 217 36.54 15.12 5.42
N ASN A 218 36.86 16.31 4.89
CA ASN A 218 38.16 16.96 5.16
C ASN A 218 38.25 17.58 6.56
N ASN A 219 37.12 17.72 7.26
CA ASN A 219 37.10 18.24 8.61
C ASN A 219 37.29 17.09 9.61
N LYS A 220 38.52 16.94 10.13
CA LYS A 220 38.96 15.90 11.09
C LYS A 220 38.23 15.90 12.45
N ASN A 221 37.16 16.67 12.60
CA ASN A 221 36.43 16.81 13.85
C ASN A 221 35.35 15.71 13.99
N LYS A 222 35.79 14.53 14.47
CA LYS A 222 34.96 13.31 14.71
C LYS A 222 33.67 13.55 15.51
N SER A 223 33.54 14.68 16.21
CA SER A 223 32.37 15.00 17.04
C SER A 223 31.16 15.53 16.24
N ARG A 224 31.39 16.21 15.09
CA ARG A 224 30.30 16.83 14.29
C ARG A 224 29.78 15.95 13.16
N THR A 225 30.44 14.83 12.87
CA THR A 225 30.06 13.91 11.80
C THR A 225 28.62 13.39 11.88
N PRO A 226 28.06 13.04 13.07
CA PRO A 226 26.66 12.59 13.16
C PRO A 226 25.66 13.68 12.72
N PHE A 227 25.92 14.94 13.08
CA PHE A 227 25.10 16.08 12.69
C PHE A 227 25.10 16.30 11.17
N LEU A 228 26.29 16.29 10.56
CA LEU A 228 26.42 16.47 9.10
C LEU A 228 25.74 15.34 8.33
N VAL A 229 25.87 14.10 8.80
CA VAL A 229 25.16 12.96 8.19
C VAL A 229 23.65 13.09 8.35
N GLY A 230 23.18 13.59 9.51
CA GLY A 230 21.77 13.93 9.70
C GLY A 230 21.28 15.02 8.74
N LEU A 231 22.09 16.05 8.51
CA LEU A 231 21.77 17.14 7.57
C LEU A 231 21.64 16.63 6.13
N LEU A 232 22.49 15.68 5.72
CA LEU A 232 22.41 15.06 4.40
C LEU A 232 21.26 14.06 4.26
N ASN A 233 20.68 13.60 5.37
CA ASN A 233 19.60 12.61 5.34
C ASN A 233 18.30 13.14 4.72
N GLY A 234 18.06 14.46 4.73
CA GLY A 234 16.92 15.05 4.01
C GLY A 234 16.97 14.90 2.50
N LEU A 235 18.14 14.59 1.94
CA LEU A 235 18.29 14.33 0.52
C LEU A 235 18.07 12.85 0.16
N MET A 236 17.77 11.99 1.14
CA MET A 236 17.51 10.59 0.86
C MET A 236 16.10 10.40 0.28
N PRO A 237 15.96 9.73 -0.88
CA PRO A 237 14.66 9.48 -1.47
C PRO A 237 13.98 8.30 -0.75
N CYS A 238 13.21 8.57 0.31
CA CYS A 238 12.37 7.57 0.96
C CYS A 238 10.87 7.92 0.82
N GLY A 239 10.04 6.90 0.63
CA GLY A 239 8.61 7.07 0.32
C GLY A 239 7.86 8.01 1.27
N PRO A 240 7.96 7.84 2.60
CA PRO A 240 7.28 8.74 3.53
C PRO A 240 7.78 10.20 3.45
N LEU A 241 9.07 10.42 3.23
CA LEU A 241 9.61 11.77 3.03
C LEU A 241 9.10 12.36 1.71
N GLN A 242 9.00 11.57 0.64
CA GLN A 242 8.46 12.02 -0.64
C GLN A 242 6.98 12.38 -0.55
N THR A 243 6.16 11.57 0.13
CA THR A 243 4.74 11.91 0.39
C THR A 243 4.64 13.22 1.15
N MET A 244 5.47 13.40 2.18
CA MET A 244 5.46 14.64 2.95
C MET A 244 5.99 15.83 2.13
N GLN A 245 6.94 15.62 1.21
CA GLN A 245 7.45 16.66 0.31
C GLN A 245 6.38 17.07 -0.70
N LEU A 246 5.61 16.11 -1.22
CA LEU A 246 4.44 16.38 -2.06
C LEU A 246 3.35 17.13 -1.29
N PHE A 247 3.11 16.77 -0.03
CA PHE A 247 2.22 17.53 0.85
C PHE A 247 2.73 18.97 1.04
N ALA A 248 4.02 19.14 1.36
CA ALA A 248 4.66 20.45 1.50
C ALA A 248 4.55 21.28 0.21
N LEU A 249 4.79 20.68 -0.95
CA LEU A 249 4.57 21.28 -2.28
C LEU A 249 3.11 21.75 -2.42
N GLY A 250 2.16 20.90 -2.05
CA GLY A 250 0.72 21.20 -2.08
C GLY A 250 0.29 22.35 -1.16
N THR A 251 1.09 22.71 -0.15
CA THR A 251 0.80 23.88 0.71
C THR A 251 0.96 25.22 0.01
N GLY A 252 1.72 25.27 -1.09
CA GLY A 252 1.99 26.50 -1.84
C GLY A 252 2.62 27.64 -1.03
N SER A 253 3.25 27.33 0.11
CA SER A 253 3.87 28.32 0.99
C SER A 253 5.12 27.77 1.63
N ALA A 254 6.22 28.53 1.58
CA ALA A 254 7.48 28.18 2.23
C ALA A 254 7.30 27.92 3.73
N VAL A 255 6.53 28.77 4.42
CA VAL A 255 6.34 28.67 5.87
C VAL A 255 5.48 27.46 6.22
N LYS A 256 4.36 27.24 5.52
CA LYS A 256 3.49 26.08 5.77
C LYS A 256 4.20 24.77 5.42
N GLY A 257 4.95 24.73 4.33
CA GLY A 257 5.76 23.57 3.94
C GLY A 257 6.86 23.25 4.95
N ALA A 258 7.59 24.27 5.42
CA ALA A 258 8.62 24.12 6.45
C ALA A 258 8.04 23.61 7.78
N LEU A 259 6.95 24.22 8.24
CA LEU A 259 6.33 23.87 9.51
C LEU A 259 5.70 22.46 9.46
N SER A 260 5.10 22.09 8.34
CA SER A 260 4.58 20.73 8.11
C SER A 260 5.69 19.68 8.23
N MET A 261 6.83 19.92 7.56
CA MET A 261 7.99 19.02 7.64
C MET A 261 8.66 19.01 9.00
N PHE A 262 8.71 20.15 9.69
CA PHE A 262 9.25 20.24 11.04
C PHE A 262 8.47 19.34 12.00
N ILE A 263 7.14 19.45 12.00
CA ILE A 263 6.28 18.68 12.91
C ILE A 263 6.33 17.18 12.57
N PHE A 264 6.27 16.83 11.29
CA PHE A 264 6.48 15.46 10.83
C PHE A 264 7.83 14.91 11.30
N SER A 265 8.92 15.66 11.09
CA SER A 265 10.25 15.24 11.52
C SER A 265 10.36 15.16 13.04
N LEU A 266 9.67 16.00 13.79
CA LEU A 266 9.65 15.94 15.25
C LEU A 266 8.99 14.65 15.75
N GLY A 267 7.89 14.22 15.10
CA GLY A 267 7.25 12.94 15.36
C GLY A 267 8.18 11.74 15.16
N THR A 268 9.19 11.88 14.29
CA THR A 268 10.16 10.81 14.03
C THR A 268 11.32 10.71 15.03
N VAL A 269 11.49 11.70 15.92
CA VAL A 269 12.61 11.77 16.87
C VAL A 269 12.49 10.78 18.03
N PRO A 270 11.34 10.64 18.72
CA PRO A 270 11.24 9.79 19.92
C PRO A 270 11.69 8.35 19.65
N LEU A 271 11.18 7.73 18.58
CA LEU A 271 11.44 6.33 18.27
C LEU A 271 12.87 6.12 17.73
N MET A 272 13.43 7.10 17.01
CA MET A 272 14.86 7.07 16.65
C MET A 272 15.77 7.17 17.86
N LEU A 273 15.47 8.06 18.79
CA LEU A 273 16.30 8.30 19.95
C LEU A 273 16.25 7.11 20.91
N THR A 274 15.08 6.47 21.08
CA THR A 274 14.96 5.20 21.82
C THR A 274 15.73 4.08 21.11
N PHE A 275 15.61 3.95 19.78
CA PHE A 275 16.41 2.98 19.04
C PHE A 275 17.91 3.23 19.20
N GLY A 276 18.35 4.49 19.15
CA GLY A 276 19.75 4.89 19.39
C GLY A 276 20.22 4.51 20.79
N ALA A 277 19.41 4.75 21.82
CA ALA A 277 19.72 4.37 23.20
C ALA A 277 19.82 2.84 23.38
N ILE A 278 18.86 2.09 22.84
CA ILE A 278 18.79 0.62 22.94
C ILE A 278 19.86 -0.05 22.06
N SER A 279 20.29 0.59 20.98
CA SER A 279 21.30 0.05 20.05
C SER A 279 22.66 -0.21 20.70
N GLY A 280 22.99 0.51 21.79
CA GLY A 280 24.18 0.23 22.59
C GLY A 280 24.06 -1.06 23.42
N LEU A 281 22.85 -1.50 23.75
CA LEU A 281 22.56 -2.74 24.50
C LEU A 281 22.35 -3.96 23.59
N LEU A 282 22.08 -3.74 22.31
CA LEU A 282 21.87 -4.81 21.33
C LEU A 282 23.17 -5.59 21.08
N SER A 283 23.11 -6.91 21.19
CA SER A 283 24.26 -7.78 20.92
C SER A 283 24.63 -7.74 19.43
N LYS A 284 25.92 -7.93 19.13
CA LYS A 284 26.49 -7.87 17.76
C LYS A 284 25.76 -8.80 16.77
N SER A 285 25.26 -9.93 17.25
CA SER A 285 24.51 -10.91 16.44
C SER A 285 23.12 -10.38 16.05
N TYR A 286 22.45 -9.66 16.95
CA TYR A 286 21.14 -9.07 16.70
C TYR A 286 21.23 -7.84 15.77
N THR A 287 22.23 -6.99 15.91
CA THR A 287 22.48 -5.88 14.97
C THR A 287 22.65 -6.38 13.53
N LYS A 288 23.30 -7.53 13.34
CA LYS A 288 23.47 -8.11 12.00
C LYS A 288 22.16 -8.66 11.43
N LYS A 289 21.32 -9.27 12.27
CA LYS A 289 19.98 -9.74 11.87
C LYS A 289 19.06 -8.56 11.53
N ILE A 290 19.05 -7.51 12.35
CA ILE A 290 18.22 -6.31 12.13
C ILE A 290 18.57 -5.66 10.80
N LEU A 291 19.86 -5.43 10.51
CA LEU A 291 20.30 -4.78 9.26
C LEU A 291 19.94 -5.60 8.01
N LYS A 292 20.02 -6.93 8.08
CA LYS A 292 19.60 -7.80 6.96
C LYS A 292 18.09 -7.74 6.75
N PHE A 293 17.32 -7.80 7.83
CA PHE A 293 15.86 -7.67 7.77
C PHE A 293 15.45 -6.29 7.23
N SER A 294 16.10 -5.22 7.68
CA SER A 294 15.88 -3.87 7.17
C SER A 294 16.19 -3.74 5.67
N GLY A 295 17.27 -4.36 5.19
CA GLY A 295 17.59 -4.38 3.76
C GLY A 295 16.47 -5.00 2.91
N ILE A 296 15.90 -6.11 3.36
CA ILE A 296 14.74 -6.76 2.72
C ILE A 296 13.54 -5.82 2.70
N PHE A 297 13.21 -5.25 3.86
CA PHE A 297 12.09 -4.34 4.01
C PHE A 297 12.21 -3.11 3.08
N ILE A 298 13.42 -2.55 2.94
CA ILE A 298 13.71 -1.45 2.02
C ILE A 298 13.51 -1.88 0.56
N VAL A 299 13.92 -3.09 0.16
CA VAL A 299 13.67 -3.60 -1.20
C VAL A 299 12.16 -3.64 -1.49
N VAL A 300 11.38 -4.19 -0.57
CA VAL A 300 9.91 -4.29 -0.75
C VAL A 300 9.29 -2.91 -0.89
N LEU A 301 9.67 -1.95 -0.04
CA LEU A 301 9.18 -0.58 -0.15
C LEU A 301 9.64 0.12 -1.43
N GLY A 302 10.86 -0.17 -1.90
CA GLY A 302 11.36 0.33 -3.17
C GLY A 302 10.54 -0.18 -4.36
N LEU A 303 10.15 -1.46 -4.34
CA LEU A 303 9.27 -2.05 -5.36
C LEU A 303 7.87 -1.43 -5.33
N ILE A 304 7.27 -1.26 -4.15
CA ILE A 304 5.96 -0.61 -3.99
C ILE A 304 6.00 0.81 -4.52
N MET A 305 7.03 1.58 -4.16
CA MET A 305 7.19 2.97 -4.59
C MET A 305 7.46 3.09 -6.09
N GLY A 306 8.27 2.18 -6.65
CA GLY A 306 8.51 2.10 -8.10
C GLY A 306 7.23 1.77 -8.87
N ASN A 307 6.41 0.84 -8.36
CA ASN A 307 5.12 0.50 -8.97
C ASN A 307 4.14 1.69 -8.95
N ARG A 308 4.07 2.44 -7.84
CA ARG A 308 3.28 3.68 -7.78
C ARG A 308 3.70 4.69 -8.84
N GLY A 309 5.01 4.94 -8.96
CA GLY A 309 5.53 5.83 -10.00
C GLY A 309 5.21 5.34 -11.42
N LEU A 310 5.23 4.03 -11.65
CA LEU A 310 4.89 3.45 -12.94
C LEU A 310 3.39 3.59 -13.25
N SER A 311 2.53 3.43 -12.24
CA SER A 311 1.10 3.69 -12.35
C SER A 311 0.80 5.15 -12.68
N LEU A 312 1.50 6.11 -12.05
CA LEU A 312 1.41 7.53 -12.39
C LEU A 312 1.81 7.85 -13.84
N ALA A 313 2.70 7.05 -14.43
CA ALA A 313 3.06 7.15 -15.84
C ALA A 313 2.05 6.48 -16.80
N GLY A 314 0.96 5.90 -16.28
CA GLY A 314 -0.06 5.18 -17.07
C GLY A 314 0.29 3.72 -17.38
N ILE A 315 1.34 3.19 -16.75
CA ILE A 315 1.83 1.82 -16.92
C ILE A 315 1.51 1.03 -15.63
N SER A 316 0.42 0.27 -15.65
CA SER A 316 0.04 -0.61 -14.53
C SER A 316 0.72 -1.97 -14.67
N ILE A 317 1.86 -2.17 -14.00
CA ILE A 317 2.42 -3.52 -13.81
C ILE A 317 1.72 -4.17 -12.62
N ASN A 318 0.80 -5.09 -12.88
CA ASN A 318 0.44 -6.06 -11.86
C ASN A 318 1.51 -7.15 -11.89
N PRO A 319 2.39 -7.27 -10.88
CA PRO A 319 3.47 -8.27 -10.88
C PRO A 319 2.93 -9.70 -10.97
N LEU A 320 1.68 -9.95 -10.58
CA LEU A 320 0.99 -11.22 -10.82
C LEU A 320 0.75 -11.51 -12.32
N ASN A 321 0.41 -10.50 -13.14
CA ASN A 321 0.22 -10.70 -14.58
C ASN A 321 1.54 -11.03 -15.28
N LEU A 322 2.65 -10.45 -14.83
CA LEU A 322 4.00 -10.71 -15.37
C LEU A 322 4.56 -12.07 -14.96
N LEU A 323 4.20 -12.58 -13.78
CA LEU A 323 4.57 -13.94 -13.37
C LEU A 323 3.73 -14.98 -14.12
N SER A 324 2.45 -14.68 -14.35
CA SER A 324 1.55 -15.53 -15.14
C SER A 324 1.99 -15.62 -16.61
N SER A 325 2.39 -14.50 -17.22
CA SER A 325 2.91 -14.47 -18.60
C SER A 325 4.23 -15.22 -18.75
N LYS A 326 5.05 -15.32 -17.69
CA LYS A 326 6.33 -16.06 -17.72
C LYS A 326 6.17 -17.55 -17.42
N ILE A 327 5.09 -17.92 -16.72
CA ILE A 327 4.68 -19.32 -16.57
C ILE A 327 4.06 -19.83 -17.87
N GLU A 328 3.41 -18.98 -18.66
CA GLU A 328 3.00 -19.28 -20.05
C GLU A 328 4.20 -19.47 -20.99
N GLU A 329 5.25 -18.65 -20.86
CA GLU A 329 6.45 -18.71 -21.71
C GLU A 329 7.30 -20.00 -21.51
N ILE A 330 7.12 -20.72 -20.40
CA ILE A 330 7.79 -22.02 -20.16
C ILE A 330 6.95 -23.19 -20.70
N LYS A 331 5.65 -23.00 -20.96
CA LYS A 331 4.77 -24.03 -21.55
C LYS A 331 4.83 -24.09 -23.08
N THR A 332 5.40 -23.09 -23.74
CA THR A 332 5.47 -22.99 -25.21
C THR A 332 6.77 -23.57 -25.78
N THR A 333 7.02 -24.87 -25.58
CA THR A 333 7.96 -25.64 -26.44
C THR A 333 7.25 -26.61 -27.38
N ASN A 334 5.92 -26.53 -27.51
CA ASN A 334 5.19 -27.17 -28.59
C ASN A 334 4.19 -26.14 -29.15
N GLY A 335 4.34 -25.85 -30.44
CA GLY A 335 3.76 -24.69 -31.08
C GLY A 335 2.23 -24.70 -31.14
N GLU A 336 1.66 -23.52 -30.93
CA GLU A 336 0.75 -22.88 -31.88
C GLU A 336 0.66 -21.39 -31.53
N VAL A 337 0.73 -20.56 -32.56
CA VAL A 337 0.64 -19.11 -32.45
C VAL A 337 -0.83 -18.74 -32.33
N SER A 338 -1.22 -18.14 -31.21
CA SER A 338 -2.48 -17.40 -31.12
C SER A 338 -2.36 -16.26 -30.13
N SER A 339 -2.21 -15.07 -30.71
CA SER A 339 -2.41 -13.77 -30.08
C SER A 339 -3.87 -13.61 -29.65
N SER A 340 -4.13 -13.40 -28.35
CA SER A 340 -5.31 -12.63 -27.91
C SER A 340 -5.21 -12.19 -26.45
N THR A 341 -5.08 -10.88 -26.30
CA THR A 341 -5.38 -10.07 -25.13
C THR A 341 -6.80 -10.35 -24.63
N ASN A 342 -6.96 -10.93 -23.44
CA ASN A 342 -8.26 -10.99 -22.75
C ASN A 342 -8.11 -10.68 -21.26
N ASN A 343 -8.18 -9.39 -20.93
CA ASN A 343 -8.62 -8.95 -19.60
C ASN A 343 -10.15 -9.09 -19.56
N LYS A 344 -10.63 -10.24 -19.09
CA LYS A 344 -12.03 -10.44 -18.69
C LYS A 344 -12.23 -9.77 -17.33
N SER A 345 -12.57 -8.49 -17.35
CA SER A 345 -13.30 -7.86 -16.25
C SER A 345 -14.76 -8.22 -16.45
N SER A 346 -15.37 -8.86 -15.45
CA SER A 346 -16.76 -9.24 -15.42
C SER A 346 -17.67 -8.05 -15.71
N ALA A 347 -18.26 -8.04 -16.90
CA ALA A 347 -19.30 -7.10 -17.28
C ALA A 347 -20.63 -7.60 -16.72
N SER A 348 -21.12 -6.97 -15.66
CA SER A 348 -22.56 -6.93 -15.41
C SER A 348 -23.17 -5.98 -16.44
N SER A 349 -24.10 -6.52 -17.22
CA SER A 349 -24.91 -5.82 -18.20
C SER A 349 -25.69 -4.68 -17.56
N ASP A 350 -25.31 -3.45 -17.87
CA ASP A 350 -26.22 -2.31 -17.84
C ASP A 350 -25.79 -1.33 -18.94
N SER A 351 -26.77 -0.76 -19.62
CA SER A 351 -26.67 0.28 -20.65
C SER A 351 -26.08 1.62 -20.15
N SER A 352 -25.43 1.63 -18.98
CA SER A 352 -24.89 2.80 -18.27
C SER A 352 -23.40 3.11 -18.60
N ASN A 353 -22.74 2.27 -19.40
CA ASN A 353 -21.31 2.43 -19.73
C ASN A 353 -21.04 3.13 -21.08
N LYS A 354 -22.07 3.50 -21.84
CA LYS A 354 -21.93 4.23 -23.12
C LYS A 354 -22.23 5.71 -22.93
N ALA A 355 -21.51 6.58 -23.64
CA ALA A 355 -21.86 8.00 -23.70
C ALA A 355 -23.15 8.21 -24.51
N THR A 356 -23.98 9.17 -24.08
CA THR A 356 -25.21 9.55 -24.78
C THR A 356 -24.96 10.74 -25.69
N LEU A 357 -25.45 10.70 -26.93
CA LEU A 357 -25.29 11.80 -27.88
C LEU A 357 -26.36 12.88 -27.62
N GLU A 358 -25.96 14.10 -27.29
CA GLU A 358 -26.86 15.25 -27.17
C GLU A 358 -26.28 16.44 -27.96
N ASN A 359 -27.03 16.98 -28.93
CA ASN A 359 -26.65 18.16 -29.72
C ASN A 359 -25.24 18.09 -30.38
N GLY A 360 -24.83 16.91 -30.86
CA GLY A 360 -23.52 16.72 -31.50
C GLY A 360 -22.34 16.61 -30.51
N VAL A 361 -22.62 16.53 -29.20
CA VAL A 361 -21.64 16.32 -28.14
C VAL A 361 -21.98 15.04 -27.38
N GLN A 362 -20.97 14.22 -27.11
CA GLN A 362 -21.10 12.99 -26.34
C GLN A 362 -21.08 13.30 -24.84
N ILE A 363 -22.15 13.00 -24.12
CA ILE A 363 -22.21 13.17 -22.67
C ILE A 363 -21.83 11.86 -21.99
N LEU A 364 -20.73 11.87 -21.24
CA LEU A 364 -20.31 10.73 -20.42
C LEU A 364 -20.46 11.08 -18.95
N LYS A 365 -21.33 10.36 -18.22
CA LYS A 365 -21.53 10.56 -16.78
C LYS A 365 -20.73 9.52 -15.99
N MET A 366 -19.98 9.98 -15.00
CA MET A 366 -19.17 9.15 -14.12
C MET A 366 -19.37 9.61 -12.67
N THR A 367 -19.35 8.69 -11.71
CA THR A 367 -19.43 8.99 -10.28
C THR A 367 -18.07 8.72 -9.64
N ALA A 368 -17.57 9.68 -8.86
CA ALA A 368 -16.41 9.50 -7.99
C ALA A 368 -16.89 9.23 -6.55
N SER A 369 -16.68 7.99 -6.09
CA SER A 369 -17.07 7.53 -4.75
C SER A 369 -15.88 6.98 -3.96
N SER A 370 -16.08 6.68 -2.68
CA SER A 370 -15.05 6.07 -1.81
C SER A 370 -14.49 4.74 -2.34
N ARG A 371 -15.26 4.03 -3.19
CA ARG A 371 -14.86 2.77 -3.83
C ARG A 371 -14.13 2.93 -5.17
N GLY A 372 -14.04 4.14 -5.71
CA GLY A 372 -13.43 4.42 -7.02
C GLY A 372 -14.34 5.18 -7.98
N TYR A 373 -14.05 5.05 -9.27
CA TYR A 373 -14.81 5.68 -10.35
C TYR A 373 -15.78 4.68 -10.98
N THR A 374 -17.05 5.08 -11.10
CA THR A 374 -18.11 4.26 -11.69
C THR A 374 -18.78 5.03 -12.83
N PRO A 375 -18.78 4.52 -14.07
CA PRO A 375 -18.18 3.27 -14.48
C PRO A 375 -16.64 3.36 -14.57
N SER A 376 -15.95 2.24 -14.29
CA SER A 376 -14.50 2.14 -14.44
C SER A 376 -14.08 1.88 -15.89
N VAL A 377 -15.00 1.42 -16.73
CA VAL A 377 -14.84 1.33 -18.18
C VAL A 377 -16.03 2.00 -18.86
N ALA A 378 -15.75 2.98 -19.71
CA ALA A 378 -16.75 3.69 -20.49
C ALA A 378 -16.42 3.64 -21.97
N TYR A 379 -17.41 3.83 -22.85
CA TYR A 379 -17.25 3.82 -24.30
C TYR A 379 -17.66 5.16 -24.90
N ILE A 380 -16.82 5.70 -25.78
CA ILE A 380 -17.04 6.94 -26.53
C ILE A 380 -16.64 6.74 -28.00
N GLU A 381 -17.24 7.50 -28.89
CA GLU A 381 -16.93 7.53 -30.32
C GLU A 381 -15.72 8.45 -30.61
N LYS A 382 -14.90 8.05 -31.58
CA LYS A 382 -13.74 8.79 -32.04
C LYS A 382 -14.13 10.09 -32.74
N GLY A 383 -13.39 11.18 -32.50
CA GLY A 383 -13.52 12.43 -33.27
C GLY A 383 -14.71 13.33 -32.89
N THR A 384 -15.71 12.82 -32.17
CA THR A 384 -16.86 13.62 -31.69
C THR A 384 -16.55 14.22 -30.31
N PRO A 385 -16.77 15.53 -30.07
CA PRO A 385 -16.51 16.18 -28.79
C PRO A 385 -17.21 15.47 -27.62
N VAL A 386 -16.50 15.31 -26.50
CA VAL A 386 -16.98 14.64 -25.28
C VAL A 386 -17.07 15.62 -24.13
N LYS A 387 -18.20 15.60 -23.44
CA LYS A 387 -18.45 16.26 -22.16
C LYS A 387 -18.50 15.21 -21.06
N LEU A 388 -17.40 15.08 -20.33
CA LEU A 388 -17.27 14.20 -19.18
C LEU A 388 -17.79 14.90 -17.93
N ILE A 389 -18.89 14.41 -17.36
CA ILE A 389 -19.50 14.89 -16.13
C ILE A 389 -19.16 13.92 -15.01
N VAL A 390 -18.40 14.38 -14.02
CA VAL A 390 -17.96 13.59 -12.87
C VAL A 390 -18.67 14.07 -11.61
N ASP A 391 -19.60 13.27 -11.09
CA ASP A 391 -20.33 13.53 -9.86
C ASP A 391 -19.52 13.07 -8.63
N GLY A 392 -19.05 14.03 -7.84
CA GLY A 392 -18.28 13.80 -6.62
C GLY A 392 -19.15 13.54 -5.41
N LYS A 393 -19.68 12.32 -5.24
CA LYS A 393 -20.58 11.96 -4.12
C LYS A 393 -19.85 11.73 -2.79
N GLN A 394 -18.72 11.04 -2.82
CA GLN A 394 -17.93 10.70 -1.62
C GLN A 394 -16.45 10.96 -1.91
N LEU A 395 -16.12 12.25 -2.04
CA LEU A 395 -14.76 12.66 -2.35
C LEU A 395 -13.83 12.47 -1.14
N ASN A 396 -12.69 11.83 -1.38
CA ASN A 396 -11.61 11.63 -0.43
C ASN A 396 -10.28 12.09 -1.06
N SER A 397 -9.19 12.02 -0.29
CA SER A 397 -7.85 12.36 -0.78
C SER A 397 -7.50 11.63 -2.07
N CYS A 398 -7.83 10.34 -2.19
CA CYS A 398 -7.56 9.54 -3.37
C CYS A 398 -8.34 10.04 -4.59
N ASN A 399 -9.66 10.08 -4.57
CA ASN A 399 -10.46 10.39 -5.76
C ASN A 399 -10.68 11.90 -6.01
N SER A 400 -10.22 12.79 -5.11
CA SER A 400 -10.41 14.26 -5.20
C SER A 400 -9.81 14.93 -6.43
N THR A 401 -8.96 14.23 -7.16
CA THR A 401 -8.38 14.72 -8.41
C THR A 401 -8.41 13.60 -9.43
N LEU A 402 -9.14 13.83 -10.51
CA LEU A 402 -9.12 12.99 -11.69
C LEU A 402 -7.94 13.39 -12.57
N VAL A 403 -7.13 12.42 -12.95
CA VAL A 403 -5.95 12.59 -13.79
C VAL A 403 -6.15 11.80 -15.07
N ILE A 404 -5.98 12.47 -16.20
CA ILE A 404 -6.10 11.85 -17.53
C ILE A 404 -4.77 12.05 -18.26
N PRO A 405 -3.81 11.10 -18.15
CA PRO A 405 -2.46 11.29 -18.66
C PRO A 405 -2.37 11.54 -20.17
N SER A 406 -3.23 10.91 -20.98
CA SER A 406 -3.23 11.08 -22.44
C SER A 406 -3.65 12.47 -22.89
N LEU A 407 -4.43 13.18 -22.07
CA LEU A 407 -4.85 14.56 -22.32
C LEU A 407 -3.95 15.58 -21.60
N ASN A 408 -3.03 15.12 -20.75
CA ASN A 408 -2.23 15.96 -19.85
C ASN A 408 -3.09 16.85 -18.93
N GLU A 409 -4.29 16.40 -18.60
CA GLU A 409 -5.28 17.14 -17.81
C GLU A 409 -5.41 16.60 -16.38
N GLN A 410 -5.64 17.50 -15.42
CA GLN A 410 -5.91 17.18 -14.01
C GLN A 410 -7.10 18.00 -13.52
N LEU A 411 -8.22 17.33 -13.26
CA LEU A 411 -9.42 17.96 -12.77
C LEU A 411 -9.54 17.73 -11.26
N LYS A 412 -9.41 18.81 -10.48
CA LYS A 412 -9.73 18.77 -9.04
C LYS A 412 -11.25 18.71 -8.87
N LEU A 413 -11.73 17.59 -8.35
CA LEU A 413 -13.16 17.34 -8.14
C LEU A 413 -13.66 18.09 -6.89
N LYS A 414 -14.83 18.71 -7.04
CA LYS A 414 -15.65 19.28 -5.96
C LYS A 414 -16.88 18.39 -5.76
N SER A 415 -17.52 18.51 -4.60
CA SER A 415 -18.78 17.80 -4.34
C SER A 415 -19.83 18.22 -5.37
N GLY A 416 -20.55 17.24 -5.95
CA GLY A 416 -21.47 17.47 -7.07
C GLY A 416 -20.80 17.35 -8.45
N GLU A 417 -21.40 17.96 -9.47
CA GLU A 417 -20.96 17.80 -10.86
C GLU A 417 -19.68 18.58 -11.19
N ASN A 418 -18.73 17.91 -11.83
CA ASN A 418 -17.50 18.49 -12.37
C ASN A 418 -17.41 18.18 -13.86
N ILE A 419 -17.12 19.17 -14.68
CA ILE A 419 -17.20 19.03 -16.14
C ILE A 419 -15.80 19.13 -16.73
N LEU A 420 -15.47 18.20 -17.63
CA LEU A 420 -14.30 18.26 -18.50
C LEU A 420 -14.72 18.04 -19.94
N GLU A 421 -14.27 18.91 -20.83
CA GLU A 421 -14.56 18.83 -22.26
C GLU A 421 -13.28 18.50 -23.02
N PHE A 422 -13.33 17.50 -23.89
CA PHE A 422 -12.21 17.10 -24.74
C PHE A 422 -12.69 16.41 -26.01
N THR A 423 -11.83 16.35 -27.03
CA THR A 423 -12.11 15.59 -28.26
C THR A 423 -11.22 14.34 -28.30
N PRO A 424 -11.80 13.13 -28.31
CA PRO A 424 -11.04 11.88 -28.30
C PRO A 424 -10.36 11.63 -29.65
N GLY A 425 -9.07 11.29 -29.59
CA GLY A 425 -8.31 10.75 -30.73
C GLY A 425 -8.63 9.27 -30.98
N SER A 426 -7.71 8.52 -31.60
CA SER A 426 -7.94 7.09 -31.92
C SER A 426 -7.48 6.09 -30.85
N LYS A 427 -7.04 6.55 -29.68
CA LYS A 427 -6.47 5.71 -28.62
C LYS A 427 -7.33 5.77 -27.38
N ASP A 428 -7.43 4.63 -26.69
CA ASP A 428 -8.08 4.55 -25.39
C ASP A 428 -7.51 5.56 -24.39
N ILE A 429 -8.41 6.16 -23.63
CA ILE A 429 -8.11 7.23 -22.67
C ILE A 429 -8.13 6.60 -21.27
N LYS A 430 -6.93 6.37 -20.72
CA LYS A 430 -6.80 5.94 -19.33
C LYS A 430 -6.99 7.13 -18.40
N PHE A 431 -7.68 6.92 -17.29
CA PHE A 431 -7.82 7.90 -16.23
C PHE A 431 -7.56 7.25 -14.88
N SER A 432 -7.11 8.03 -13.92
CA SER A 432 -6.88 7.58 -12.55
C SER A 432 -7.04 8.71 -11.56
N CYS A 433 -7.00 8.38 -10.28
CA CYS A 433 -6.72 9.38 -9.27
C CYS A 433 -5.30 9.95 -9.41
N TRP A 434 -5.01 11.03 -8.67
CA TRP A 434 -3.67 11.64 -8.63
C TRP A 434 -2.54 10.72 -8.14
N MET A 435 -2.88 9.61 -7.47
CA MET A 435 -1.93 8.59 -7.00
C MET A 435 -1.84 7.37 -7.92
N GLY A 436 -2.68 7.28 -8.96
CA GLY A 436 -2.73 6.12 -9.86
C GLY A 436 -3.21 4.81 -9.20
N MET A 437 -3.82 4.85 -8.02
CA MET A 437 -4.25 3.64 -7.29
C MET A 437 -5.64 3.15 -7.72
N ILE A 438 -6.53 4.08 -8.04
CA ILE A 438 -7.89 3.81 -8.51
C ILE A 438 -8.08 4.54 -9.83
N GLY A 439 -8.66 3.87 -10.81
CA GLY A 439 -8.75 4.40 -12.17
C GLY A 439 -9.58 3.52 -13.08
N GLY A 440 -9.63 3.94 -14.33
CA GLY A 440 -10.45 3.31 -15.34
C GLY A 440 -9.95 3.61 -16.74
N THR A 441 -10.70 3.14 -17.73
CA THR A 441 -10.37 3.33 -19.15
C THR A 441 -11.62 3.72 -19.91
N ILE A 442 -11.56 4.85 -20.60
CA ILE A 442 -12.55 5.23 -21.58
C ILE A 442 -12.06 4.67 -22.92
N LYS A 443 -12.75 3.66 -23.42
CA LYS A 443 -12.48 3.03 -24.72
C LYS A 443 -13.02 3.89 -25.84
N VAL A 444 -12.17 4.14 -26.83
CA VAL A 444 -12.58 4.87 -28.03
C VAL A 444 -12.94 3.85 -29.10
N VAL A 445 -14.17 3.93 -29.61
CA VAL A 445 -14.67 3.08 -30.69
C VAL A 445 -15.02 3.91 -31.92
N ASP A 446 -15.05 3.25 -33.08
CA ASP A 446 -15.44 3.90 -34.33
C ASP A 446 -16.96 4.09 -34.43
N ASP A 447 -17.76 3.26 -33.75
CA ASP A 447 -19.22 3.36 -33.68
C ASP A 447 -19.74 2.78 -32.34
N LEU A 448 -20.50 3.58 -31.58
CA LEU A 448 -21.12 3.19 -30.30
C LEU A 448 -22.23 2.14 -30.45
N ASP A 449 -22.86 2.06 -31.63
CA ASP A 449 -23.98 1.16 -31.92
C ASP A 449 -23.51 -0.26 -32.31
N SER A 450 -22.25 -0.39 -32.77
CA SER A 450 -21.61 -1.68 -33.08
C SER A 450 -21.39 -2.57 -31.84
N ILE A 451 -21.51 -2.01 -30.64
CA ILE A 451 -21.37 -2.72 -29.36
C ILE A 451 -22.76 -3.23 -28.92
N SER A 452 -23.28 -4.27 -29.56
CA SER A 452 -24.49 -4.98 -29.14
C SER A 452 -24.14 -6.42 -28.73
N GLY A 453 -24.53 -6.80 -27.51
CA GLY A 453 -24.27 -8.12 -26.95
C GLY A 453 -24.97 -9.20 -27.77
N THR A 454 -24.20 -10.12 -28.35
CA THR A 454 -24.75 -11.27 -29.07
C THR A 454 -24.60 -12.52 -28.22
N SER A 455 -25.73 -13.10 -27.86
CA SER A 455 -25.91 -14.40 -27.22
C SER A 455 -26.03 -15.52 -28.27
N GLY A 456 -25.39 -16.65 -27.99
CA GLY A 456 -25.72 -17.97 -28.53
C GLY A 456 -24.90 -18.42 -29.75
N ASP A 457 -24.00 -19.40 -29.56
CA ASP A 457 -24.35 -20.76 -29.98
C ASP A 457 -23.50 -21.82 -29.26
N SER A 458 -24.11 -23.00 -29.10
CA SER A 458 -23.62 -24.12 -28.29
C SER A 458 -23.02 -25.18 -29.20
N SER A 459 -21.83 -25.71 -28.89
CA SER A 459 -21.49 -27.14 -29.08
C SER A 459 -20.03 -27.46 -28.73
N GLY A 460 -19.84 -28.56 -28.00
CA GLY A 460 -18.75 -29.50 -28.29
C GLY A 460 -17.50 -29.49 -27.42
N ASP A 461 -17.57 -30.27 -26.34
CA ASP A 461 -16.53 -31.18 -25.79
C ASP A 461 -15.21 -30.67 -25.18
N THR A 462 -15.15 -30.81 -23.85
CA THR A 462 -14.23 -31.67 -23.06
C THR A 462 -12.74 -31.61 -23.45
N SER A 463 -11.84 -31.00 -22.70
CA SER A 463 -11.36 -31.41 -21.37
C SER A 463 -10.18 -30.51 -20.99
N SER A 464 -10.09 -30.09 -19.73
CA SER A 464 -8.88 -30.25 -18.90
C SER A 464 -8.99 -29.44 -17.60
N GLU A 465 -8.66 -30.14 -16.53
CA GLU A 465 -8.84 -29.79 -15.14
C GLU A 465 -8.06 -28.53 -14.74
N SER A 466 -8.70 -27.67 -13.95
CA SER A 466 -8.04 -26.70 -13.10
C SER A 466 -8.71 -26.71 -11.74
N ALA A 467 -7.87 -26.81 -10.69
CA ALA A 467 -8.27 -26.92 -9.31
C ALA A 467 -9.25 -25.81 -8.92
N SER A 468 -10.43 -26.26 -8.49
CA SER A 468 -11.61 -25.54 -8.07
C SER A 468 -11.35 -24.62 -6.87
N GLN A 469 -11.62 -23.32 -7.03
CA GLN A 469 -12.34 -22.61 -5.97
C GLN A 469 -13.75 -23.20 -5.98
N GLU A 470 -14.15 -23.88 -4.90
CA GLU A 470 -15.52 -24.31 -4.71
C GLU A 470 -16.44 -23.09 -4.78
N ILE A 471 -17.15 -22.93 -5.89
CA ILE A 471 -18.36 -22.10 -5.92
C ILE A 471 -19.33 -22.85 -5.00
N LYS A 472 -19.38 -22.45 -3.72
CA LYS A 472 -20.38 -22.97 -2.80
C LYS A 472 -21.75 -22.67 -3.42
N PRO A 473 -22.60 -23.69 -3.63
CA PRO A 473 -23.89 -23.48 -4.26
C PRO A 473 -24.76 -22.55 -3.41
N SER A 474 -25.49 -21.64 -4.06
CA SER A 474 -26.48 -20.79 -3.39
C SER A 474 -27.53 -21.64 -2.68
N ILE A 475 -27.99 -21.20 -1.51
CA ILE A 475 -29.06 -21.87 -0.76
C ILE A 475 -30.40 -21.82 -1.51
N TYR A 476 -30.52 -20.92 -2.48
CA TYR A 476 -31.67 -20.75 -3.36
C TYR A 476 -31.50 -21.45 -4.72
N GLY A 477 -30.39 -22.15 -4.93
CA GLY A 477 -30.08 -22.84 -6.19
C GLY A 477 -29.58 -21.88 -7.28
N ASN A 478 -29.44 -22.39 -8.50
CA ASN A 478 -28.82 -21.65 -9.61
C ASN A 478 -29.76 -20.62 -10.26
N ASP A 479 -31.04 -20.63 -9.89
CA ASP A 479 -32.09 -19.83 -10.51
C ASP A 479 -33.14 -19.45 -9.46
N ILE A 480 -32.96 -18.26 -8.88
CA ILE A 480 -33.80 -17.74 -7.79
C ILE A 480 -35.27 -17.53 -8.22
N SER A 481 -35.52 -17.35 -9.53
CA SER A 481 -36.87 -17.20 -10.08
C SER A 481 -37.73 -18.46 -9.90
N LYS A 482 -37.10 -19.64 -9.73
CA LYS A 482 -37.79 -20.92 -9.50
C LYS A 482 -38.07 -21.22 -8.03
N VAL A 483 -37.55 -20.40 -7.11
CA VAL A 483 -37.83 -20.58 -5.68
C VAL A 483 -39.23 -20.06 -5.36
N SER A 484 -39.94 -20.73 -4.46
CA SER A 484 -41.29 -20.36 -4.07
C SER A 484 -41.31 -19.08 -3.20
N THR A 485 -42.36 -18.28 -3.36
CA THR A 485 -42.48 -16.96 -2.71
C THR A 485 -42.55 -17.04 -1.20
N ASP A 486 -43.17 -18.07 -0.65
CA ASP A 486 -43.27 -18.38 0.77
C ASP A 486 -41.92 -18.68 1.45
N ARG A 487 -40.92 -19.09 0.66
CA ARG A 487 -39.55 -19.27 1.12
C ARG A 487 -38.75 -17.97 1.07
N LEU A 488 -38.88 -17.20 -0.01
CA LEU A 488 -38.13 -15.96 -0.22
C LEU A 488 -38.65 -14.79 0.62
N VAL A 489 -39.97 -14.71 0.80
CA VAL A 489 -40.65 -13.58 1.43
C VAL A 489 -41.46 -14.08 2.62
N LYS A 490 -41.13 -13.63 3.84
CA LYS A 490 -41.90 -13.96 5.05
C LYS A 490 -42.42 -12.71 5.76
N LYS A 491 -43.58 -12.85 6.39
CA LYS A 491 -44.13 -11.84 7.31
C LYS A 491 -43.51 -12.02 8.69
N ALA A 492 -43.28 -10.91 9.40
CA ALA A 492 -42.95 -10.94 10.82
C ALA A 492 -44.07 -11.60 11.64
N GLN A 493 -43.73 -12.16 12.80
CA GLN A 493 -44.70 -12.66 13.76
C GLN A 493 -45.08 -11.54 14.72
N THR A 494 -46.34 -11.14 14.77
CA THR A 494 -46.80 -10.13 15.73
C THR A 494 -47.08 -10.75 17.09
N SER A 495 -46.47 -10.20 18.14
CA SER A 495 -46.70 -10.56 19.54
C SER A 495 -47.08 -9.30 20.34
N ASP A 496 -48.38 -9.15 20.66
CA ASP A 496 -49.01 -8.03 21.37
C ASP A 496 -48.62 -6.61 20.87
N LYS A 497 -47.48 -6.08 21.33
CA LYS A 497 -46.97 -4.72 21.04
C LYS A 497 -45.68 -4.70 20.22
N ASN A 498 -45.10 -5.86 19.94
CA ASN A 498 -43.87 -6.02 19.19
C ASN A 498 -44.10 -6.93 17.98
N GLN A 499 -43.15 -6.92 17.06
CA GLN A 499 -43.08 -7.87 15.98
C GLN A 499 -41.71 -8.56 15.98
N ASP A 500 -41.73 -9.87 15.83
CA ASP A 500 -40.56 -10.72 15.89
C ASP A 500 -40.17 -11.19 14.49
N ILE A 501 -38.88 -11.07 14.18
CA ILE A 501 -38.27 -11.52 12.93
C ILE A 501 -37.22 -12.56 13.28
N THR A 502 -37.17 -13.64 12.51
CA THR A 502 -36.07 -14.62 12.58
C THR A 502 -35.41 -14.74 11.22
N ILE A 503 -34.09 -14.56 11.19
CA ILE A 503 -33.23 -14.69 10.00
C ILE A 503 -32.14 -15.72 10.31
N LYS A 504 -31.88 -16.63 9.37
CA LYS A 504 -30.76 -17.57 9.45
C LYS A 504 -29.73 -17.22 8.40
N GLY A 505 -28.48 -17.02 8.82
CA GLY A 505 -27.34 -16.93 7.92
C GLY A 505 -26.83 -18.33 7.58
N ILE A 506 -26.77 -18.66 6.28
CA ILE A 506 -26.30 -19.95 5.78
C ILE A 506 -25.31 -19.71 4.64
N GLY A 507 -24.06 -20.12 4.83
CA GLY A 507 -22.98 -19.81 3.89
C GLY A 507 -22.78 -18.30 3.80
N TYR A 508 -22.97 -17.72 2.61
CA TYR A 508 -22.84 -16.28 2.37
C TYR A 508 -24.19 -15.56 2.19
N GLU A 509 -25.32 -16.26 2.38
CA GLU A 509 -26.69 -15.75 2.17
C GLU A 509 -27.51 -15.81 3.47
N ILE A 510 -28.68 -15.16 3.47
CA ILE A 510 -29.63 -15.20 4.58
C ILE A 510 -30.98 -15.75 4.13
N ASP A 511 -31.69 -16.42 5.04
CA ASP A 511 -33.01 -16.99 4.83
C ASP A 511 -33.98 -16.59 5.97
N PRO A 512 -35.15 -16.00 5.66
CA PRO A 512 -35.64 -15.60 4.32
C PRO A 512 -34.93 -14.37 3.76
N LEU A 513 -35.02 -14.18 2.43
CA LEU A 513 -34.35 -13.08 1.72
C LEU A 513 -35.06 -11.72 1.89
N ILE A 514 -36.38 -11.74 2.02
CA ILE A 514 -37.22 -10.56 2.20
C ILE A 514 -38.15 -10.78 3.39
N ILE A 515 -38.24 -9.80 4.27
CA ILE A 515 -39.11 -9.83 5.45
C ILE A 515 -40.04 -8.64 5.43
N VAL A 516 -41.33 -8.88 5.62
CA VAL A 516 -42.36 -7.85 5.65
C VAL A 516 -42.70 -7.53 7.10
N ILE A 517 -42.68 -6.24 7.46
CA ILE A 517 -43.01 -5.75 8.80
C ILE A 517 -43.99 -4.58 8.77
N ASN A 518 -44.64 -4.31 9.90
CA ASN A 518 -45.42 -3.09 10.09
C ASN A 518 -44.53 -1.91 10.47
N LYS A 519 -44.75 -0.75 9.86
CA LYS A 519 -44.13 0.51 10.28
C LYS A 519 -44.58 0.91 11.69
N GLY A 520 -43.71 1.58 12.44
CA GLY A 520 -44.00 2.14 13.76
C GLY A 520 -44.17 1.10 14.88
N ILE A 521 -43.98 -0.19 14.60
CA ILE A 521 -43.98 -1.26 15.60
C ILE A 521 -42.53 -1.66 15.93
N ASN A 522 -42.23 -1.79 17.22
CA ASN A 522 -40.91 -2.20 17.66
C ASN A 522 -40.62 -3.65 17.22
N THR A 523 -39.46 -3.83 16.59
CA THR A 523 -39.07 -5.04 15.87
C THR A 523 -37.95 -5.73 16.62
N ASN A 524 -38.18 -6.97 17.06
CA ASN A 524 -37.15 -7.83 17.62
C ASN A 524 -36.61 -8.73 16.51
N LEU A 525 -35.36 -8.52 16.10
CA LEU A 525 -34.68 -9.37 15.14
C LEU A 525 -33.80 -10.38 15.87
N SER A 526 -34.04 -11.66 15.59
CA SER A 526 -33.17 -12.78 15.94
C SER A 526 -32.43 -13.26 14.67
N LEU A 527 -31.12 -13.02 14.64
CA LEU A 527 -30.24 -13.41 13.53
C LEU A 527 -29.32 -14.55 13.96
N ASP A 528 -29.56 -15.76 13.43
CA ASP A 528 -28.75 -16.95 13.68
C ASP A 528 -27.59 -17.03 12.68
N LEU A 529 -26.36 -16.80 13.15
CA LEU A 529 -25.14 -16.83 12.33
C LEU A 529 -24.29 -18.08 12.56
N ASN A 530 -24.84 -19.15 13.15
CA ASN A 530 -24.07 -20.38 13.40
C ASN A 530 -23.58 -21.05 12.10
N SER A 531 -24.36 -20.96 11.03
CA SER A 531 -24.05 -21.53 9.72
C SER A 531 -23.57 -20.51 8.69
N PHE A 532 -23.31 -19.27 9.11
CA PHE A 532 -22.84 -18.19 8.25
C PHE A 532 -21.31 -18.18 8.14
N ASP A 533 -20.79 -17.92 6.95
CA ASP A 533 -19.37 -17.88 6.66
C ASP A 533 -18.78 -16.55 7.19
N ASN A 534 -17.76 -16.65 8.06
CA ASN A 534 -17.00 -15.51 8.59
C ASN A 534 -17.83 -14.37 9.23
N PRO A 535 -18.71 -14.61 10.23
CA PRO A 535 -19.63 -13.58 10.72
C PRO A 535 -18.99 -12.41 11.49
N GLU A 536 -17.67 -12.28 11.57
CA GLU A 536 -16.96 -11.34 12.48
C GLU A 536 -16.92 -9.86 12.01
N ASN A 537 -17.68 -9.50 10.97
CA ASN A 537 -17.78 -8.11 10.48
C ASN A 537 -19.09 -7.45 10.93
N ASP A 538 -19.17 -6.12 10.78
CA ASP A 538 -20.36 -5.34 11.14
C ASP A 538 -21.49 -5.50 10.12
N PHE A 539 -22.71 -5.61 10.65
CA PHE A 539 -23.95 -5.61 9.89
C PHE A 539 -24.64 -4.24 10.03
N PHE A 540 -25.27 -3.80 8.94
CA PHE A 540 -25.98 -2.52 8.88
C PHE A 540 -27.38 -2.70 8.33
N ILE A 541 -28.37 -2.08 8.98
CA ILE A 541 -29.73 -1.92 8.47
C ILE A 541 -29.87 -0.48 8.00
N LYS A 542 -30.15 -0.27 6.72
CA LYS A 542 -30.24 1.06 6.10
C LYS A 542 -31.48 1.25 5.26
N ASP A 543 -32.02 2.46 5.25
CA ASP A 543 -33.07 2.87 4.32
C ASP A 543 -32.54 2.81 2.87
N MET A 544 -33.26 2.18 1.95
CA MET A 544 -32.80 2.03 0.57
C MET A 544 -33.02 3.23 -0.33
N TYR A 545 -33.82 4.20 0.10
CA TYR A 545 -34.01 5.44 -0.64
C TYR A 545 -33.07 6.54 -0.13
N THR A 546 -32.97 6.73 1.18
CA THR A 546 -32.15 7.82 1.75
C THR A 546 -30.72 7.38 2.09
N GLY A 547 -30.50 6.09 2.32
CA GLY A 547 -29.23 5.55 2.81
C GLY A 547 -29.02 5.75 4.31
N ASP A 548 -30.01 6.27 5.03
CA ASP A 548 -29.93 6.53 6.46
C ASP A 548 -29.76 5.23 7.25
N LEU A 549 -28.90 5.28 8.27
CA LEU A 549 -28.61 4.15 9.14
C LEU A 549 -29.73 3.98 10.17
N VAL A 550 -30.41 2.84 10.14
CA VAL A 550 -31.41 2.43 11.16
C VAL A 550 -30.71 1.76 12.34
N LYS A 551 -29.82 0.80 12.04
CA LYS A 551 -29.10 0.05 13.07
C LYS A 551 -27.75 -0.46 12.57
N GLU A 552 -26.77 -0.49 13.45
CA GLU A 552 -25.46 -1.11 13.25
C GLU A 552 -25.19 -2.07 14.41
N PHE A 553 -24.64 -3.25 14.10
CA PHE A 553 -24.27 -4.24 15.11
C PHE A 553 -23.13 -5.14 14.64
N ALA A 554 -22.27 -5.54 15.56
CA ALA A 554 -21.15 -6.44 15.28
C ALA A 554 -21.64 -7.89 15.14
N GLY A 555 -21.25 -8.55 14.05
CA GLY A 555 -21.52 -9.95 13.85
C GLY A 555 -20.62 -10.85 14.71
N LYS A 556 -21.16 -11.99 15.14
CA LYS A 556 -20.47 -13.05 15.88
C LYS A 556 -21.13 -14.39 15.62
N LYS A 557 -20.37 -15.49 15.71
CA LYS A 557 -20.98 -16.83 15.70
C LYS A 557 -21.95 -16.97 16.87
N GLY A 558 -23.17 -17.43 16.58
CA GLY A 558 -24.26 -17.55 17.54
C GLY A 558 -25.52 -16.84 17.07
N VAL A 559 -26.50 -16.74 17.96
CA VAL A 559 -27.73 -15.98 17.74
C VAL A 559 -27.55 -14.57 18.26
N ILE A 560 -27.83 -13.58 17.42
CA ILE A 560 -27.80 -12.16 17.76
C ILE A 560 -29.24 -11.66 17.85
N GLU A 561 -29.60 -11.10 19.00
CA GLU A 561 -30.90 -10.48 19.21
C GLU A 561 -30.76 -8.96 19.30
N LEU A 562 -31.57 -8.24 18.55
CA LEU A 562 -31.51 -6.78 18.48
C LEU A 562 -32.90 -6.17 18.26
N GLN A 563 -33.09 -4.97 18.80
CA GLN A 563 -34.35 -4.23 18.70
C GLN A 563 -34.18 -2.92 17.94
N PHE A 564 -35.16 -2.61 17.09
CA PHE A 564 -35.26 -1.36 16.33
C PHE A 564 -36.71 -1.08 15.90
N THR A 565 -37.00 0.17 15.57
CA THR A 565 -38.29 0.59 15.02
C THR A 565 -38.06 1.29 13.68
N ILE A 566 -38.95 1.05 12.72
CA ILE A 566 -38.93 1.68 11.40
C ILE A 566 -40.20 2.49 11.24
N ASP A 567 -40.11 3.82 11.19
CA ASP A 567 -41.28 4.70 11.21
C ASP A 567 -41.86 5.00 9.81
N SER A 568 -41.07 4.80 8.75
CA SER A 568 -41.47 5.01 7.36
C SER A 568 -41.76 3.69 6.62
N SER A 569 -42.65 3.76 5.63
CA SER A 569 -42.88 2.65 4.70
C SER A 569 -41.83 2.64 3.61
N GLY A 570 -41.33 1.46 3.26
CA GLY A 570 -40.34 1.28 2.20
C GLY A 570 -39.36 0.12 2.45
N PRO A 571 -38.40 -0.07 1.53
CA PRO A 571 -37.38 -1.08 1.63
C PRO A 571 -36.21 -0.63 2.51
N TYR A 572 -35.80 -1.53 3.39
CA TYR A 572 -34.61 -1.40 4.21
C TYR A 572 -33.68 -2.58 3.90
N GLY A 573 -32.41 -2.30 3.60
CA GLY A 573 -31.44 -3.33 3.27
C GLY A 573 -30.65 -3.77 4.50
N ILE A 574 -30.44 -5.08 4.62
CA ILE A 574 -29.48 -5.69 5.55
C ILE A 574 -28.16 -5.86 4.81
N PHE A 575 -27.14 -5.14 5.24
CA PHE A 575 -25.81 -5.14 4.64
C PHE A 575 -24.80 -5.85 5.52
N TYR A 576 -23.91 -6.59 4.88
CA TYR A 576 -22.73 -7.20 5.50
C TYR A 576 -21.55 -7.03 4.56
N ASP A 577 -20.43 -6.49 5.07
CA ASP A 577 -19.25 -6.13 4.27
C ASP A 577 -19.57 -5.28 3.02
N GLY A 578 -20.60 -4.44 3.13
CA GLY A 578 -21.08 -3.57 2.06
C GLY A 578 -21.83 -4.27 0.91
N GLN A 579 -22.09 -5.58 1.01
CA GLN A 579 -23.00 -6.33 0.15
C GLN A 579 -24.41 -6.37 0.77
N LEU A 580 -25.44 -6.30 -0.08
CA LEU A 580 -26.83 -6.47 0.35
C LEU A 580 -27.11 -7.96 0.51
N LEU A 581 -27.41 -8.39 1.74
CA LEU A 581 -27.75 -9.79 2.03
C LEU A 581 -29.25 -10.08 1.90
N GLY A 582 -30.09 -9.11 2.26
CA GLY A 582 -31.54 -9.23 2.11
C GLY A 582 -32.26 -7.95 2.53
N LEU A 583 -33.59 -8.01 2.52
CA LEU A 583 -34.46 -6.83 2.59
C LEU A 583 -35.49 -6.96 3.71
N ILE A 584 -35.81 -5.82 4.33
CA ILE A 584 -36.93 -5.63 5.24
C ILE A 584 -37.88 -4.63 4.56
N GLU A 585 -39.05 -5.09 4.12
CA GLU A 585 -40.11 -4.25 3.57
C GLU A 585 -41.03 -3.77 4.70
N SER A 586 -40.96 -2.48 5.02
CA SER A 586 -41.85 -1.83 5.98
C SER A 586 -43.14 -1.39 5.29
N VAL A 587 -44.28 -1.93 5.71
CA VAL A 587 -45.62 -1.64 5.16
C VAL A 587 -46.52 -1.01 6.22
N THR A 588 -47.63 -0.40 5.78
CA THR A 588 -48.60 0.20 6.71
C THR A 588 -49.43 -0.87 7.43
N ASP A 589 -49.77 -1.96 6.74
CA ASP A 589 -50.43 -3.13 7.32
C ASP A 589 -49.91 -4.41 6.66
N MET A 590 -49.28 -5.25 7.46
CA MET A 590 -48.68 -6.51 7.07
C MET A 590 -49.73 -7.56 6.69
N ASN A 591 -50.97 -7.48 7.22
CA ASN A 591 -52.02 -8.44 6.90
C ASN A 591 -52.51 -8.30 5.46
N SER A 592 -52.65 -7.06 4.98
CA SER A 592 -53.05 -6.74 3.60
C SER A 592 -51.92 -6.79 2.57
N ALA A 593 -50.65 -6.95 3.01
CA ALA A 593 -49.51 -7.04 2.11
C ALA A 593 -49.51 -8.32 1.24
N ASN A 594 -49.43 -8.15 -0.09
CA ASN A 594 -49.31 -9.22 -1.07
C ASN A 594 -47.84 -9.63 -1.27
N LEU A 595 -47.49 -10.88 -0.91
CA LEU A 595 -46.11 -11.37 -0.97
C LEU A 595 -45.59 -11.56 -2.40
N GLU A 596 -46.46 -11.91 -3.36
CA GLU A 596 -46.06 -12.06 -4.77
C GLU A 596 -45.72 -10.70 -5.40
N GLU A 597 -46.48 -9.67 -5.06
CA GLU A 597 -46.21 -8.31 -5.51
C GLU A 597 -44.87 -7.79 -4.96
N ILE A 598 -44.62 -8.04 -3.67
CA ILE A 598 -43.35 -7.69 -3.01
C ILE A 598 -42.19 -8.48 -3.63
N ARG A 599 -42.36 -9.77 -3.92
CA ARG A 599 -41.37 -10.57 -4.63
C ARG A 599 -41.04 -9.95 -5.99
N ASN A 600 -42.05 -9.72 -6.84
CA ASN A 600 -41.87 -9.21 -8.19
C ASN A 600 -41.26 -7.80 -8.24
N LYS A 601 -41.41 -7.03 -7.15
CA LYS A 601 -40.78 -5.71 -6.99
C LYS A 601 -39.25 -5.80 -6.89
N TYR A 602 -38.71 -6.85 -6.28
CA TYR A 602 -37.28 -6.96 -5.95
C TYR A 602 -36.55 -8.10 -6.68
N ILE A 603 -37.27 -9.14 -7.08
CA ILE A 603 -36.74 -10.35 -7.71
C ILE A 603 -37.50 -10.49 -9.03
N ARG A 604 -36.80 -10.27 -10.15
CA ARG A 604 -37.34 -10.37 -11.51
C ARG A 604 -36.88 -11.63 -12.21
#